data_AF-B8GDZ4-F1
#
_entry.id   AF-B8GDZ4-F1
#
_cell.length_a   1.000
_cell.length_b   1.000
_cell.length_c   1.000
_cell.angle_alpha   90.00
_cell.angle_beta   90.00
_cell.angle_gamma   90.00
#
_symmetry.space_group_name_H-M   'P 1'
#
loop_
_entity.id
_entity.type
_entity.pdbx_description
1 polymer ?
#
loop_
_entity_poly.entity_id
_entity_poly.type
_entity_poly.pdbx_seq_one_letter_code
_entity_poly.pdbx_strand_id
1 'polypeptide(L)'
;MSYLFSVGAFGAAVTLFLWLRDSRLYLRTGLAGYRTRAHQGVFYTALALLGAGIAWNESVELIGLGLVLLALYLQGRVEHEKVWTDEKTLPRLLGAVKRRQKK
;
A
#
# COMPACT_ATOMS: atom_id res chain seq x y z
N MET A 1 0.27 -12.83 23.09
CA MET A 1 -0.12 -12.49 21.69
C MET A 1 -1.51 -11.90 21.71
N SER A 2 -1.59 -10.58 21.72
CA SER A 2 -2.85 -9.85 21.80
C SER A 2 -3.53 -9.76 20.42
N TYR A 3 -4.85 -9.55 20.42
CA TYR A 3 -5.62 -9.31 19.20
C TYR A 3 -5.15 -8.06 18.43
N LEU A 4 -4.59 -7.05 19.11
CA LEU A 4 -4.12 -5.81 18.51
C LEU A 4 -2.88 -6.05 17.63
N PHE A 5 -1.95 -6.88 18.07
CA PHE A 5 -0.81 -7.31 17.26
C PHE A 5 -1.26 -7.97 15.96
N SER A 6 -2.26 -8.86 16.00
CA SER A 6 -2.80 -9.50 14.79
C SER A 6 -3.40 -8.48 13.82
N VAL A 7 -4.11 -7.47 14.32
CA VAL A 7 -4.65 -6.37 13.50
C VAL A 7 -3.52 -5.52 12.90
N GLY A 8 -2.49 -5.20 13.67
CA GLY A 8 -1.31 -4.47 13.19
C GLY A 8 -0.54 -5.24 12.12
N ALA A 9 -0.33 -6.54 12.32
CA ALA A 9 0.31 -7.41 11.33
C ALA A 9 -0.51 -7.50 10.03
N PHE A 10 -1.83 -7.59 10.14
CA PHE A 10 -2.72 -7.56 8.98
C PHE A 10 -2.64 -6.21 8.24
N GLY A 11 -2.64 -5.10 8.97
CA GLY A 11 -2.47 -3.77 8.37
C GLY A 11 -1.14 -3.63 7.62
N ALA A 12 -0.05 -4.12 8.20
CA ALA A 12 1.25 -4.15 7.53
C ALA A 12 1.22 -5.00 6.25
N ALA A 13 0.61 -6.19 6.29
CA ALA A 13 0.43 -7.03 5.09
C ALA A 13 -0.37 -6.32 3.99
N VAL A 14 -1.43 -5.58 4.35
CA VAL A 14 -2.23 -4.80 3.40
C VAL A 14 -1.41 -3.67 2.77
N THR A 15 -0.63 -2.90 3.56
CA THR A 15 0.24 -1.83 2.99
C THR A 15 1.23 -2.40 1.96
N LEU A 16 1.82 -3.56 2.27
CA LEU A 16 2.77 -4.25 1.42
C LEU A 16 2.09 -4.75 0.13
N PHE A 17 0.89 -5.33 0.25
CA PHE A 17 0.09 -5.73 -0.91
C PHE A 17 -0.24 -4.56 -1.83
N LEU A 18 -0.68 -3.43 -1.27
CA LEU A 18 -1.00 -2.21 -2.02
C LEU A 18 0.23 -1.65 -2.73
N TRP A 19 1.39 -1.62 -2.07
CA TRP A 19 2.65 -1.19 -2.67
C TRP A 19 3.09 -2.11 -3.81
N LEU A 20 2.98 -3.44 -3.64
CA LEU A 20 3.29 -4.42 -4.69
C LEU A 20 2.34 -4.32 -5.88
N ARG A 21 1.07 -3.97 -5.66
CA ARG A 21 0.09 -3.70 -6.72
C ARG A 21 0.51 -2.46 -7.50
N ASP A 22 0.80 -1.36 -6.81
CA ASP A 22 1.13 -0.08 -7.46
C ASP A 22 2.49 -0.13 -8.17
N SER A 23 3.46 -0.84 -7.60
CA SER A 23 4.76 -1.11 -8.24
C SER A 23 4.63 -1.96 -9.51
N ARG A 24 3.78 -3.00 -9.49
CA ARG A 24 3.49 -3.80 -10.69
C ARG A 24 2.80 -2.98 -11.78
N LEU A 25 1.92 -2.06 -11.41
CA LEU A 25 1.28 -1.11 -12.33
C LEU A 25 2.32 -0.17 -12.96
N TYR A 26 3.24 0.37 -12.17
CA TYR A 26 4.35 1.18 -12.68
C TYR A 26 5.20 0.42 -13.69
N LEU A 27 5.60 -0.82 -13.36
CA LEU A 27 6.40 -1.68 -14.24
C LEU A 27 5.69 -2.01 -15.56
N ARG A 28 4.35 -2.10 -15.56
CA ARG A 28 3.56 -2.41 -16.76
C ARG A 28 3.20 -1.20 -17.61
N THR A 29 2.98 -0.04 -17.00
CA THR A 29 2.45 1.15 -17.69
C THR A 29 3.51 2.21 -17.98
N GLY A 30 4.59 2.26 -17.20
CA GLY A 30 5.67 3.25 -17.35
C GLY A 30 5.23 4.70 -17.11
N LEU A 31 4.07 4.94 -16.49
CA LEU A 31 3.55 6.27 -16.24
C LEU A 31 4.38 7.00 -15.18
N ALA A 32 4.77 8.25 -15.47
CA ALA A 32 5.58 9.06 -14.56
C ALA A 32 4.89 9.31 -13.21
N GLY A 33 3.55 9.49 -13.20
CA GLY A 33 2.76 9.63 -11.97
C GLY A 33 2.80 8.40 -11.06
N TYR A 34 2.96 7.19 -11.64
CA TYR A 34 3.10 5.95 -10.87
C TYR A 34 4.51 5.72 -10.33
N ARG A 35 5.54 6.35 -10.92
CA ARG A 35 6.93 6.24 -10.45
C ARG A 35 7.08 6.83 -9.04
N THR A 36 6.62 8.06 -8.86
CA THR A 36 6.70 8.77 -7.59
C THR A 36 5.93 8.03 -6.49
N ARG A 37 4.82 7.36 -6.84
CA ARG A 37 4.06 6.53 -5.89
C ARG A 37 4.73 5.22 -5.54
N ALA A 38 5.38 4.55 -6.48
CA ALA A 38 6.15 3.35 -6.16
C ALA A 38 7.23 3.68 -5.12
N HIS A 39 7.88 4.84 -5.22
CA HIS A 39 8.85 5.31 -4.23
C HIS A 39 8.20 5.70 -2.89
N GLN A 40 7.11 6.47 -2.89
CA GLN A 40 6.39 6.83 -1.66
C GLN A 40 5.81 5.60 -0.95
N GLY A 41 5.34 4.60 -1.69
CA GLY A 41 4.84 3.36 -1.13
C GLY A 41 5.92 2.51 -0.45
N VAL A 42 7.21 2.64 -0.82
CA VAL A 42 8.32 2.05 -0.05
C VAL A 42 8.40 2.69 1.33
N PHE A 43 8.28 4.03 1.41
CA PHE A 43 8.28 4.73 2.69
C PHE A 43 7.11 4.31 3.58
N TYR A 44 5.91 4.20 3.03
CA TYR A 44 4.72 3.78 3.81
C TYR A 44 4.80 2.32 4.27
N THR A 45 5.31 1.42 3.42
CA THR A 45 5.51 0.02 3.82
C THR A 45 6.62 -0.15 4.85
N ALA A 46 7.72 0.61 4.74
CA ALA A 46 8.75 0.65 5.77
C ALA A 46 8.19 1.16 7.10
N LEU A 47 7.35 2.21 7.08
CA LEU A 47 6.72 2.75 8.27
C LEU A 47 5.72 1.76 8.90
N ALA A 48 4.97 1.02 8.09
CA ALA A 48 4.07 -0.03 8.56
C ALA A 48 4.83 -1.23 9.16
N LEU A 49 5.95 -1.65 8.56
CA LEU A 49 6.80 -2.71 9.11
C LEU A 49 7.45 -2.30 10.42
N LEU A 50 7.87 -1.04 10.53
CA LEU A 50 8.39 -0.46 11.76
C LEU A 50 7.29 -0.46 12.85
N GLY A 51 6.08 -0.01 12.51
CA GLY A 51 4.93 -0.07 13.41
C GLY A 51 4.59 -1.49 13.89
N ALA A 52 4.62 -2.47 12.99
CA ALA A 52 4.41 -3.88 13.34
C ALA A 52 5.54 -4.44 14.23
N GLY A 53 6.79 -4.02 14.01
CA GLY A 53 7.93 -4.38 14.86
C GLY A 53 7.83 -3.77 16.26
N ILE A 54 7.39 -2.52 16.38
CA ILE A 54 7.11 -1.87 17.67
C ILE A 54 5.96 -2.60 18.38
N ALA A 55 4.92 -3.00 17.66
CA ALA A 55 3.78 -3.71 18.22
C ALA A 55 4.12 -5.09 18.80
N TRP A 56 5.32 -5.62 18.53
CA TRP A 56 5.83 -6.83 19.18
C TRP A 56 6.01 -6.66 20.70
N ASN A 57 6.26 -5.43 21.16
CA ASN A 57 6.32 -5.13 22.59
C ASN A 57 4.92 -4.76 23.11
N GLU A 58 4.43 -5.52 24.08
CA GLU A 58 3.10 -5.32 24.69
C GLU A 58 2.95 -3.92 25.32
N SER A 59 4.02 -3.31 25.83
CA SER A 59 3.97 -1.96 26.43
C SER A 59 3.76 -0.83 25.42
N VAL A 60 4.06 -1.04 24.14
CA VAL A 60 3.97 -0.01 23.07
C VAL A 60 3.08 -0.45 21.91
N GLU A 61 2.26 -1.47 22.14
CA GLU A 61 1.39 -2.07 21.13
C GLU A 61 0.43 -1.06 20.49
N LEU A 62 -0.13 -0.15 21.29
CA LEU A 62 -1.02 0.91 20.80
C LEU A 62 -0.31 1.88 19.84
N ILE A 63 0.95 2.20 20.13
CA ILE A 63 1.77 3.11 19.32
C ILE A 63 2.16 2.43 18.01
N GLY A 64 2.56 1.16 18.08
CA GLY A 64 2.86 0.34 16.91
C GLY A 64 1.65 0.20 15.97
N LEU A 65 0.47 -0.05 16.53
CA LEU A 65 -0.77 -0.13 15.77
C LEU A 65 -1.15 1.25 15.17
N GLY A 66 -0.99 2.32 15.94
CA GLY A 66 -1.17 3.70 15.46
C GLY A 66 -0.28 4.01 14.25
N LEU A 67 0.98 3.58 14.25
CA LEU A 67 1.90 3.74 13.12
C LEU A 67 1.45 2.96 11.89
N VAL A 68 0.99 1.72 12.05
CA VAL A 68 0.47 0.92 10.93
C VAL A 68 -0.76 1.58 10.30
N LEU A 69 -1.70 2.06 11.13
CA LEU A 69 -2.88 2.77 10.65
C LEU A 69 -2.54 4.10 10.00
N LEU A 70 -1.56 4.83 10.54
CA LEU A 70 -1.04 6.07 9.95
C LEU A 70 -0.45 5.80 8.55
N ALA A 71 0.33 4.73 8.41
CA ALA A 71 0.89 4.32 7.13
C ALA A 71 -0.22 4.02 6.11
N LEU A 72 -1.25 3.26 6.50
CA LEU A 72 -2.42 2.97 5.67
C LEU A 72 -3.17 4.24 5.27
N TYR A 73 -3.38 5.14 6.21
CA TYR A 73 -4.08 6.40 5.98
C TYR A 73 -3.34 7.27 4.96
N LEU A 74 -2.03 7.42 5.13
CA LEU A 74 -1.19 8.19 4.22
C LEU A 74 -1.12 7.54 2.83
N GLN A 75 -1.02 6.21 2.77
CA GLN A 75 -1.01 5.47 1.51
C GLN A 75 -2.33 5.63 0.74
N GLY A 76 -3.47 5.69 1.43
CA GLY A 76 -4.79 5.89 0.80
C GLY A 76 -5.08 7.34 0.37
N ARG A 77 -4.43 8.32 0.98
CA ARG A 77 -4.62 9.77 0.72
C ARG A 77 -3.98 10.26 -0.59
N VAL A 78 -3.13 9.48 -1.24
CA VAL A 78 -2.41 9.93 -2.43
C VAL A 78 -3.37 9.99 -3.62
N GLU A 79 -3.56 11.17 -4.22
CA GLU A 79 -4.48 11.36 -5.37
C GLU A 79 -4.04 10.54 -6.58
N HIS A 80 -5.01 9.90 -7.26
CA HIS A 80 -4.74 8.97 -8.35
C HIS A 80 -4.87 9.64 -9.72
N GLU A 81 -3.84 9.49 -10.56
CA GLU A 81 -4.00 9.75 -12.00
C GLU A 81 -4.98 8.70 -12.54
N LYS A 82 -6.09 9.14 -13.15
CA LYS A 82 -7.16 8.24 -13.61
C LYS A 82 -6.67 7.43 -14.82
N VAL A 83 -6.09 6.25 -14.57
CA VAL A 83 -5.77 5.26 -15.62
C VAL A 83 -7.00 4.45 -16.02
N TRP A 84 -7.95 4.27 -15.09
CA TRP A 84 -9.17 3.51 -15.33
C TRP A 84 -10.35 4.45 -15.55
N THR A 85 -10.90 4.44 -16.76
CA THR A 85 -12.10 5.17 -17.14
C THR A 85 -13.37 4.32 -17.04
N ASP A 86 -13.33 3.00 -17.30
CA ASP A 86 -14.56 2.20 -17.50
C ASP A 86 -14.49 0.70 -17.09
N GLU A 87 -13.57 0.32 -16.20
CA GLU A 87 -13.40 -1.09 -15.78
C GLU A 87 -14.06 -1.41 -14.41
N LYS A 88 -14.62 -2.63 -14.29
CA LYS A 88 -15.23 -3.17 -13.05
C LYS A 88 -14.24 -3.15 -11.87
N THR A 89 -14.76 -3.19 -10.63
CA THR A 89 -13.98 -3.09 -9.38
C THR A 89 -12.95 -4.21 -9.17
N LEU A 90 -13.25 -5.44 -9.61
CA LEU A 90 -12.36 -6.61 -9.49
C LEU A 90 -11.06 -6.49 -10.31
N PRO A 91 -11.07 -6.14 -11.62
CA PRO A 91 -9.84 -5.92 -12.36
C PRO A 91 -9.01 -4.75 -11.80
N ARG A 92 -9.66 -3.75 -11.20
CA ARG A 92 -8.98 -2.64 -10.51
C ARG A 92 -8.19 -3.08 -9.27
N LEU A 93 -8.79 -3.96 -8.45
CA LEU A 93 -8.13 -4.53 -7.27
C LEU A 93 -6.90 -5.37 -7.65
N LEU A 94 -7.01 -6.14 -8.73
CA LEU A 94 -5.93 -6.98 -9.23
C LEU A 94 -4.86 -6.21 -10.04
N GLY A 95 -5.05 -4.89 -10.25
CA GLY A 95 -4.15 -4.10 -11.08
C GLY A 95 -4.11 -4.56 -12.54
N ALA A 96 -5.20 -5.16 -13.02
CA ALA A 96 -5.36 -5.41 -14.44
C ALA A 96 -5.54 -4.05 -15.13
N VAL A 97 -4.59 -3.72 -15.99
CA VAL A 97 -4.65 -2.54 -16.86
C VAL A 97 -4.36 -3.05 -18.26
N LYS A 98 -5.17 -2.63 -19.25
CA LYS A 98 -4.87 -2.85 -20.67
C LYS A 98 -3.48 -2.26 -20.96
N ARG A 99 -2.55 -3.11 -21.41
CA ARG A 99 -1.23 -2.66 -21.90
C ARG A 99 -1.43 -1.54 -22.90
N ARG A 100 -0.72 -0.41 -22.73
CA ARG A 100 -0.61 0.60 -23.78
C ARG A 100 -0.02 -0.10 -25.00
N GLN A 101 -0.86 -0.37 -26.01
CA GLN A 101 -0.34 -0.72 -27.32
C GLN A 101 0.45 0.49 -27.80
N LYS A 102 1.77 0.33 -27.89
CA LYS A 102 2.62 1.23 -28.67
C LYS A 102 2.04 1.19 -30.09
N LYS A 103 1.46 2.29 -30.54
CA LYS A 103 1.19 2.55 -31.95
C LYS A 103 2.47 3.03 -32.60
#